data_AF-A0A8S0ZHL7-F1
#
_entry.id   AF-A0A8S0ZHL7-F1
#
_cell.length_a   1.000
_cell.length_b   1.000
_cell.length_c   1.000
_cell.angle_alpha   90.00
_cell.angle_beta   90.00
_cell.angle_gamma   90.00
#
_symmetry.space_group_name_H-M   'P 1'
#
loop_
_entity.id
_entity.type
_entity.pdbx_description
1 polymer ?
#
loop_
_entity_poly.entity_id
_entity_poly.type
_entity_poly.pdbx_seq_one_letter_code
_entity_poly.pdbx_strand_id
1 'polypeptide(L)'
;MLTENPTKRKRSKENQRVLNKKKRMEGQKYVGFRKPRGQKNTFNDTERSERKLLPRCNCSKKDTKVTNSTKKCYEITEADRQEIFTNLWSKMNWDQRKVFVSNTVFNREAKRKTTE
;
A
#
# COMPACT_ATOMS: atom_id res chain seq x y z
N MET A 1 50.12 1.93 -19.76
CA MET A 1 49.01 0.99 -19.49
C MET A 1 47.86 1.79 -18.89
N LEU A 2 46.84 2.11 -19.69
CA LEU A 2 45.65 2.82 -19.22
C LEU A 2 44.51 1.82 -19.11
N THR A 3 44.16 1.43 -17.88
CA THR A 3 42.93 0.68 -17.61
C THR A 3 41.93 1.59 -16.93
N GLU A 4 41.24 2.43 -17.70
CA GLU A 4 39.99 3.01 -17.26
C GLU A 4 38.88 1.98 -17.50
N ASN A 5 38.29 1.48 -16.42
CA ASN A 5 37.08 0.66 -16.47
C ASN A 5 35.93 1.43 -15.81
N PRO A 6 35.18 2.25 -16.56
CA PRO A 6 34.00 2.89 -16.02
C PRO A 6 32.80 1.92 -16.08
N THR A 7 31.98 1.90 -15.01
CA THR A 7 30.50 1.67 -15.05
C THR A 7 29.83 0.31 -14.77
N LYS A 8 30.35 -0.59 -13.90
CA LYS A 8 29.51 -1.74 -13.42
C LYS A 8 28.60 -1.44 -12.20
N ARG A 9 28.88 -0.42 -11.38
CA ARG A 9 28.15 -0.18 -10.11
C ARG A 9 26.84 0.62 -10.21
N LYS A 10 26.61 1.41 -11.27
CA LYS A 10 25.39 2.25 -11.40
C LYS A 10 24.16 1.48 -11.93
N ARG A 11 24.33 0.58 -12.91
CA ARG A 11 23.22 -0.21 -13.51
C ARG A 11 22.48 -1.09 -12.50
N SER A 12 23.17 -1.64 -11.51
CA SER A 12 22.58 -2.52 -10.48
C SER A 12 21.56 -1.82 -9.58
N LYS A 13 21.81 -0.56 -9.18
CA LYS A 13 20.94 0.18 -8.25
C LYS A 13 19.67 0.71 -8.93
N GLU A 14 19.76 1.11 -10.20
CA GLU A 14 18.61 1.48 -11.03
C GLU A 14 17.62 0.31 -11.13
N ASN A 15 18.14 -0.88 -11.44
CA ASN A 15 17.36 -2.11 -11.51
C ASN A 15 16.70 -2.43 -10.17
N GLN A 16 17.41 -2.27 -9.04
CA GLN A 16 16.82 -2.52 -7.72
C GLN A 16 15.68 -1.56 -7.39
N ARG A 17 15.79 -0.28 -7.77
CA ARG A 17 14.71 0.70 -7.57
C ARG A 17 13.47 0.33 -8.37
N VAL A 18 13.63 -0.06 -9.63
CA VAL A 18 12.53 -0.53 -10.49
C VAL A 18 11.90 -1.80 -9.93
N LEU A 19 12.71 -2.77 -9.48
CA LEU A 19 12.24 -4.00 -8.85
C LEU A 19 11.47 -3.72 -7.56
N ASN A 20 12.00 -2.87 -6.67
CA ASN A 20 11.31 -2.51 -5.42
C ASN A 20 10.03 -1.72 -5.69
N LYS A 21 9.99 -0.89 -6.74
CA LYS A 21 8.77 -0.23 -7.21
C LYS A 21 7.73 -1.29 -7.60
N LYS A 22 8.11 -2.28 -8.42
CA LYS A 22 7.22 -3.39 -8.82
C LYS A 22 6.72 -4.21 -7.63
N LYS A 23 7.62 -4.62 -6.72
CA LYS A 23 7.26 -5.35 -5.49
C LYS A 23 6.28 -4.55 -4.61
N ARG A 24 6.52 -3.25 -4.43
CA ARG A 24 5.59 -2.35 -3.71
C ARG A 24 4.22 -2.28 -4.39
N MET A 25 4.21 -2.24 -5.72
CA MET A 25 2.98 -2.22 -6.51
C MET A 25 2.17 -3.50 -6.31
N GLU A 26 2.83 -4.65 -6.32
CA GLU A 26 2.25 -5.99 -6.16
C GLU A 26 1.96 -6.35 -4.68
N GLY A 27 2.27 -5.46 -3.74
CA GLY A 27 2.08 -5.72 -2.31
C GLY A 27 3.05 -6.74 -1.73
N GLN A 28 4.17 -7.03 -2.38
CA GLN A 28 5.18 -7.98 -1.91
C GLN A 28 6.19 -7.33 -0.95
N LYS A 29 7.00 -8.15 -0.27
CA LYS A 29 8.13 -7.69 0.56
C LYS A 29 9.14 -6.91 -0.29
N TYR A 30 9.56 -5.72 0.15
CA TYR A 30 10.55 -4.90 -0.56
C TYR A 30 11.44 -4.10 0.38
N VAL A 31 12.58 -3.59 -0.12
CA VAL A 31 13.43 -2.66 0.61
C VAL A 31 13.05 -1.22 0.25
N GLY A 32 12.70 -0.44 1.27
CA GLY A 32 12.26 0.94 1.14
C GLY A 32 13.19 1.93 1.83
N PHE A 33 12.87 3.20 1.62
CA PHE A 33 13.59 4.31 2.21
C PHE A 33 13.10 4.62 3.64
N ARG A 34 14.02 5.06 4.50
CA ARG A 34 13.75 5.69 5.80
C ARG A 34 14.59 6.95 5.99
N LYS A 35 14.07 7.89 6.77
CA LYS A 35 14.78 9.08 7.24
C LYS A 35 14.76 9.10 8.77
N PRO A 36 15.87 8.72 9.43
CA PRO A 36 15.94 8.73 10.89
C PRO A 36 15.71 10.14 11.45
N ARG A 37 15.02 10.23 12.60
CA ARG A 37 14.77 11.53 13.25
C ARG A 37 16.11 12.17 13.63
N GLY A 38 16.25 13.47 13.34
CA GLY A 38 17.48 14.22 13.61
C GLY A 38 18.61 14.01 12.59
N GLN A 39 18.42 13.17 11.56
CA GLN A 39 19.41 12.98 10.50
C GLN A 39 18.98 13.67 9.21
N LYS A 40 19.95 14.27 8.50
CA LYS A 40 19.74 14.86 7.17
C LYS A 40 19.58 13.80 6.08
N ASN A 41 20.22 12.64 6.26
CA ASN A 41 20.34 11.60 5.23
C ASN A 41 19.13 10.65 5.20
N THR A 42 18.85 10.13 4.00
CA THR A 42 17.84 9.10 3.73
C THR A 42 18.54 7.80 3.34
N PHE A 43 18.13 6.68 3.92
CA PHE A 43 18.73 5.35 3.70
C PHE A 43 17.72 4.41 3.04
N ASN A 44 18.20 3.53 2.16
CA ASN A 44 17.37 2.52 1.46
C ASN A 44 17.68 1.10 1.97
N ASP A 45 17.42 0.89 3.24
CA ASP A 45 17.80 -0.31 3.99
C ASP A 45 16.63 -0.90 4.79
N THR A 46 15.43 -0.34 4.66
CA THR A 46 14.29 -0.74 5.49
C THR A 46 13.49 -1.83 4.82
N GLU A 47 13.45 -3.03 5.40
CA GLU A 47 12.54 -4.06 4.95
C GLU A 47 11.08 -3.67 5.23
N ARG A 48 10.25 -3.72 4.20
CA ARG A 48 8.81 -3.53 4.26
C ARG A 48 8.16 -4.87 4.00
N SER A 49 7.35 -5.33 4.95
CA SER A 49 6.61 -6.60 4.83
C SER A 49 5.61 -6.56 3.68
N GLU A 50 5.28 -7.74 3.19
CA GLU A 50 4.20 -7.94 2.23
C GLU A 50 2.84 -7.56 2.82
N ARG A 51 1.90 -7.20 1.95
CA ARG A 51 0.50 -6.97 2.28
C ARG A 51 -0.14 -8.31 2.60
N LYS A 52 -0.95 -8.34 3.65
CA LYS A 52 -1.74 -9.51 4.06
C LYS A 52 -3.14 -9.05 4.40
N LEU A 53 -4.12 -9.91 4.15
CA LEU A 53 -5.43 -9.77 4.78
C LEU A 53 -5.24 -9.96 6.28
N LEU A 54 -5.74 -8.99 7.04
CA LEU A 54 -5.84 -9.12 8.49
C LEU A 54 -6.98 -10.09 8.85
N PRO A 55 -7.04 -10.56 10.10
CA PRO A 55 -8.18 -11.33 10.59
C PRO A 55 -9.51 -10.65 10.26
N ARG A 56 -10.54 -11.47 10.05
CA ARG A 56 -11.89 -10.97 9.78
C ARG A 56 -12.38 -10.12 10.95
N CYS A 57 -13.12 -9.06 10.65
CA CYS A 57 -13.77 -8.28 11.68
C CYS A 57 -14.86 -9.12 12.35
N ASN A 58 -14.91 -9.10 13.68
CA ASN A 58 -15.92 -9.82 14.48
C ASN A 58 -17.24 -9.05 14.63
N CYS A 59 -17.45 -7.97 13.87
CA CYS A 59 -18.69 -7.22 13.96
C CYS A 59 -19.87 -8.05 13.45
N SER A 60 -20.86 -8.20 14.32
CA SER A 60 -22.12 -8.86 14.04
C SER A 60 -23.14 -7.88 13.44
N LYS A 61 -24.21 -8.43 12.86
CA LYS A 61 -25.40 -7.64 12.45
C LYS A 61 -26.07 -6.90 13.62
N LYS A 62 -25.78 -7.28 14.87
CA LYS A 62 -26.33 -6.63 16.07
C LYS A 62 -25.52 -5.39 16.44
N ASP A 63 -24.20 -5.41 16.19
CA ASP A 63 -23.29 -4.27 16.41
C ASP A 63 -23.54 -3.10 15.44
N THR A 64 -24.37 -3.31 14.43
CA THR A 64 -24.82 -2.28 13.49
C THR A 64 -26.17 -1.68 13.87
N LYS A 65 -26.90 -2.31 14.79
CA LYS A 65 -28.14 -1.78 15.39
C LYS A 65 -27.85 -0.88 16.59
N VAL A 66 -26.68 -1.01 17.21
CA VAL A 66 -26.22 -0.11 18.28
C VAL A 66 -25.68 1.17 17.61
N THR A 67 -26.48 2.24 17.72
CA THR A 67 -26.14 3.65 17.45
C THR A 67 -25.41 3.96 16.13
N ASN A 68 -26.16 4.37 15.09
CA ASN A 68 -25.62 5.05 13.89
C ASN A 68 -24.42 4.37 13.18
N SER A 69 -24.24 3.06 13.38
CA SER A 69 -23.10 2.32 12.86
C SER A 69 -23.34 2.00 11.38
N THR A 70 -22.62 2.70 10.50
CA THR A 70 -22.65 2.48 9.04
C THR A 70 -21.78 1.30 8.60
N LYS A 71 -21.29 0.49 9.53
CA LYS A 71 -20.39 -0.63 9.24
C LYS A 71 -21.20 -1.78 8.64
N LYS A 72 -20.73 -2.33 7.52
CA LYS A 72 -21.38 -3.44 6.80
C LYS A 72 -20.46 -4.65 6.60
N CYS A 73 -19.47 -4.83 7.46
CA CYS A 73 -18.46 -5.88 7.24
C CYS A 73 -19.06 -7.30 7.27
N TYR A 74 -20.23 -7.49 7.91
CA TYR A 74 -20.95 -8.76 7.88
C TYR A 74 -21.51 -9.13 6.50
N GLU A 75 -21.70 -8.15 5.60
CA GLU A 75 -22.21 -8.36 4.23
C GLU A 75 -21.12 -8.88 3.29
N ILE A 76 -19.85 -8.62 3.61
CA ILE A 76 -18.70 -9.01 2.79
C ILE A 76 -18.21 -10.37 3.27
N THR A 77 -18.29 -11.41 2.44
CA THR A 77 -17.83 -12.76 2.79
C THR A 77 -16.30 -12.84 2.82
N GLU A 78 -15.74 -13.94 3.34
CA GLU A 78 -14.28 -14.14 3.28
C GLU A 78 -13.78 -14.31 1.83
N ALA A 79 -14.59 -14.94 0.98
CA ALA A 79 -14.30 -15.08 -0.45
C ALA A 79 -14.20 -13.69 -1.11
N ASP A 80 -15.15 -12.79 -0.84
CA ASP A 80 -15.12 -11.42 -1.36
C ASP A 80 -13.86 -10.67 -0.88
N ARG A 81 -13.48 -10.82 0.39
CA ARG A 81 -12.25 -10.21 0.93
C ARG A 81 -11.01 -10.70 0.19
N GLN A 82 -10.92 -12.01 -0.05
CA GLN A 82 -9.79 -12.62 -0.76
C GLN A 82 -9.75 -12.19 -2.22
N GLU A 83 -10.90 -12.12 -2.88
CA GLU A 83 -11.01 -11.66 -4.26
C GLU A 83 -10.59 -10.19 -4.39
N ILE A 84 -11.16 -9.31 -3.56
CA ILE A 84 -10.81 -7.87 -3.53
C ILE A 84 -9.30 -7.72 -3.29
N PHE A 85 -8.75 -8.44 -2.32
CA PHE A 85 -7.33 -8.37 -2.01
C PHE A 85 -6.45 -8.78 -3.20
N THR A 86 -6.75 -9.93 -3.80
CA THR A 86 -6.00 -10.48 -4.93
C THR A 86 -6.08 -9.56 -6.14
N ASN A 87 -7.28 -9.06 -6.46
CA ASN A 87 -7.48 -8.18 -7.61
C ASN A 87 -6.75 -6.85 -7.39
N LEU A 88 -6.86 -6.25 -6.21
CA LEU A 88 -6.25 -4.95 -5.90
C LEU A 88 -4.72 -4.98 -5.93
N TRP A 89 -4.10 -6.02 -5.37
CA TRP A 89 -2.64 -6.10 -5.23
C TRP A 89 -1.96 -6.81 -6.41
N SER A 90 -2.52 -7.91 -6.91
CA SER A 90 -1.85 -8.76 -7.90
C SER A 90 -2.29 -8.49 -9.34
N LYS A 91 -3.50 -7.97 -9.58
CA LYS A 91 -4.04 -7.80 -10.94
C LYS A 91 -4.14 -6.34 -11.40
N MET A 92 -4.14 -5.38 -10.48
CA MET A 92 -4.24 -3.94 -10.79
C MET A 92 -2.89 -3.23 -10.70
N ASN A 93 -2.64 -2.33 -11.65
CA ASN A 93 -1.55 -1.35 -11.55
C ASN A 93 -1.98 -0.13 -10.70
N TRP A 94 -1.08 0.86 -10.54
CA TRP A 94 -1.33 2.01 -9.64
C TRP A 94 -2.48 2.89 -10.10
N ASP A 95 -2.59 3.10 -11.41
CA ASP A 95 -3.60 3.99 -11.99
C ASP A 95 -4.97 3.33 -11.91
N GLN A 96 -5.07 2.05 -12.24
CA GLN A 96 -6.27 1.25 -12.05
C GLN A 96 -6.71 1.23 -10.58
N ARG A 97 -5.76 1.07 -9.65
CA ARG A 97 -6.05 1.07 -8.21
C ARG A 97 -6.62 2.41 -7.74
N LYS A 98 -6.07 3.54 -8.21
CA LYS A 98 -6.60 4.87 -7.89
C LYS A 98 -8.05 5.00 -8.34
N VAL A 99 -8.34 4.64 -9.59
CA VAL A 99 -9.70 4.68 -10.15
C VAL A 99 -10.65 3.77 -9.38
N PHE A 100 -10.25 2.52 -9.10
CA PHE A 100 -11.04 1.58 -8.30
C PHE A 100 -11.40 2.17 -6.94
N VAL A 101 -10.42 2.69 -6.19
CA VAL A 101 -10.67 3.30 -4.88
C VAL A 101 -11.58 4.50 -4.99
N SER A 102 -11.32 5.42 -5.92
CA SER A 102 -12.14 6.62 -6.13
C SER A 102 -13.60 6.30 -6.46
N ASN A 103 -13.85 5.23 -7.22
CA ASN A 103 -15.21 4.81 -7.57
C ASN A 103 -15.89 3.96 -6.48
N THR A 104 -15.13 3.41 -5.53
CA THR A 104 -15.67 2.55 -4.46
C THR A 104 -16.03 3.36 -3.20
N VAL A 105 -15.46 4.55 -3.02
CA VAL A 105 -15.70 5.38 -1.84
C VAL A 105 -16.46 6.65 -2.18
N PHE A 106 -17.44 7.02 -1.33
CA PHE A 106 -18.07 8.33 -1.40
C PHE A 106 -17.17 9.35 -0.72
N ASN A 107 -16.58 10.26 -1.49
CA ASN A 107 -15.84 11.37 -0.93
C ASN A 107 -16.82 12.37 -0.30
N ARG A 108 -16.75 12.56 1.01
CA ARG A 108 -17.55 13.55 1.74
C ARG A 108 -16.64 14.68 2.19
N GLU A 109 -17.06 15.91 1.97
CA GLU A 109 -16.34 17.08 2.46
C GLU A 109 -16.22 17.03 3.99
N ALA A 110 -15.06 17.44 4.50
CA ALA A 110 -14.83 17.50 5.93
C ALA A 110 -15.75 18.56 6.57
N LYS A 111 -16.51 18.16 7.59
CA LYS A 111 -17.46 19.04 8.30
C LYS A 111 -16.82 20.25 8.97
N ARG A 112 -15.52 20.20 9.26
CA ARG A 112 -14.74 21.30 9.84
C ARG A 112 -13.43 21.42 9.11
N LYS A 113 -13.12 22.63 8.65
CA LYS A 113 -11.78 23.00 8.18
C LYS A 113 -11.03 23.52 9.39
N THR A 114 -9.83 23.00 9.66
CA THR A 114 -8.93 23.60 10.65
C THR A 114 -8.46 24.93 10.09
N THR A 115 -8.93 26.03 10.66
CA THR A 115 -8.34 27.36 10.43
C THR A 115 -7.04 27.45 11.22
N GLU A 116 -5.97 27.91 10.56
CA GLU A 116 -4.71 28.29 11.21
C GLU A 116 -4.85 29.55 12.06
#